data_AF-A0A7X6JD73-F1
#
_entry.id   AF-A0A7X6JD73-F1
#
_cell.length_a   1.000
_cell.length_b   1.000
_cell.length_c   1.000
_cell.angle_alpha   90.00
_cell.angle_beta   90.00
_cell.angle_gamma   90.00
#
_symmetry.space_group_name_H-M   'P 1'
#
loop_
_entity.id
_entity.type
_entity.pdbx_description
1 polymer ?
#
loop_
_entity_poly.entity_id
_entity_poly.type
_entity_poly.pdbx_seq_one_letter_code
_entity_poly.pdbx_strand_id
1 'polypeptide(L)'
;MSRATGQSAVAAASYRHCAAMTNQTYERSYDFSNKRGNVHSEFAIPANAPDWARSLANLSPVQASEAFWNKVEASENRKDAQFAREMTLALPVEFSREQNIALVREFVEENFSKKG
;
A
#
# COMPACT_ATOMS: atom_id res chain seq x y z
N MET A 1 -3.01 -8.15 8.29
CA MET A 1 -2.12 -7.41 9.22
C MET A 1 -2.94 -6.98 10.43
N SER A 2 -2.48 -7.21 11.67
CA SER A 2 -3.21 -6.87 12.89
C SER A 2 -2.28 -6.33 13.98
N ARG A 3 -2.76 -5.38 14.79
CA ARG A 3 -2.01 -4.78 15.91
C ARG A 3 -1.67 -5.81 16.98
N ALA A 4 -2.54 -6.80 17.18
CA ALA A 4 -2.37 -7.86 18.18
C ALA A 4 -1.15 -8.76 17.93
N THR A 5 -0.70 -8.88 16.68
CA THR A 5 0.47 -9.69 16.31
C THR A 5 1.76 -8.86 16.13
N GLY A 6 1.73 -7.56 16.47
CA GLY A 6 2.87 -6.66 16.32
C GLY A 6 3.22 -6.31 14.87
N GLN A 7 2.30 -6.56 13.93
CA GLN A 7 2.51 -6.30 12.50
C GLN A 7 2.17 -4.82 12.19
N SER A 8 3.19 -4.03 11.87
CA SER A 8 3.00 -2.67 11.32
C SER A 8 2.69 -2.75 9.83
N ALA A 9 1.61 -2.10 9.42
CA ALA A 9 1.27 -1.85 8.03
C ALA A 9 2.36 -1.01 7.33
N VAL A 10 2.96 -0.04 8.03
CA VAL A 10 4.10 0.74 7.51
C VAL A 10 5.30 -0.17 7.20
N ALA A 11 5.64 -1.10 8.09
CA ALA A 11 6.72 -2.07 7.84
C ALA A 11 6.44 -2.95 6.61
N ALA A 12 5.20 -3.40 6.48
CA ALA A 12 4.79 -4.23 5.36
C ALA A 12 4.74 -3.45 4.03
N ALA A 13 4.33 -2.18 4.07
CA ALA A 13 4.38 -1.29 2.91
C ALA A 13 5.82 -1.05 2.45
N SER A 14 6.72 -0.77 3.40
CA SER A 14 8.17 -0.62 3.16
C SER A 14 8.75 -1.84 2.43
N TYR A 15 8.39 -3.05 2.88
CA TYR A 15 8.82 -4.30 2.26
C TYR A 15 8.31 -4.47 0.81
N ARG A 16 7.04 -4.14 0.53
CA ARG A 16 6.44 -4.32 -0.81
C ARG A 16 6.94 -3.29 -1.81
N HIS A 17 7.10 -2.05 -1.36
CA HIS A 17 7.67 -0.99 -2.19
C HIS A 17 9.18 -1.11 -2.38
N CYS A 18 9.87 -1.97 -1.62
CA CYS A 18 11.32 -2.00 -1.53
C CYS A 18 11.88 -0.60 -1.22
N ALA A 19 11.38 0.02 -0.15
CA ALA A 19 11.70 1.39 0.21
C ALA A 19 12.08 1.50 1.69
N ALA A 20 12.56 2.68 2.09
CA ALA A 20 12.63 3.05 3.51
C ALA A 20 11.34 3.79 3.89
N MET A 21 10.74 3.42 5.03
CA MET A 21 9.59 4.11 5.60
C MET A 21 9.69 4.14 7.13
N THR A 22 9.13 5.17 7.74
CA THR A 22 9.11 5.39 9.19
C THR A 22 7.69 5.33 9.73
N ASN A 23 7.51 4.50 10.74
CA ASN A 23 6.33 4.52 11.59
C ASN A 23 6.45 5.67 12.59
N GLN A 24 5.56 6.66 12.49
CA GLN A 24 5.58 7.87 13.28
C GLN A 24 5.09 7.65 14.72
N THR A 25 4.23 6.66 14.94
CA THR A 25 3.67 6.38 16.27
C THR A 25 4.71 5.75 17.21
N TYR A 26 5.56 4.89 16.66
CA TYR A 26 6.58 4.16 17.41
C TYR A 26 8.00 4.65 17.12
N GLU A 27 8.14 5.71 16.32
CA GLU A 27 9.42 6.28 15.86
C GLU A 27 10.38 5.21 15.31
N ARG A 28 9.82 4.24 14.57
CA ARG A 28 10.58 3.09 14.08
C ARG A 28 10.68 3.11 12.56
N SER A 29 11.91 3.10 12.06
CA SER A 29 12.20 3.02 10.63
C SER A 29 12.38 1.58 10.17
N TYR A 30 11.89 1.30 8.96
CA TYR A 30 12.01 0.04 8.25
C TYR A 30 12.61 0.32 6.88
N ASP A 31 13.78 -0.23 6.61
CA ASP A 31 14.50 -0.02 5.36
C ASP A 31 14.64 -1.34 4.59
N PHE A 32 13.85 -1.46 3.52
CA PHE A 32 13.94 -2.55 2.55
C PHE A 32 14.38 -2.05 1.16
N SER A 33 15.04 -0.88 1.09
CA SER A 33 15.53 -0.30 -0.17
C SER A 33 16.51 -1.19 -0.94
N ASN A 34 17.24 -2.04 -0.22
CA ASN A 34 18.17 -3.01 -0.81
C ASN A 34 17.48 -4.22 -1.46
N LYS A 35 16.17 -4.40 -1.27
CA LYS A 35 15.43 -5.53 -1.85
C LYS A 35 15.21 -5.30 -3.35
N ARG A 36 15.61 -6.28 -4.16
CA ARG A 36 15.45 -6.26 -5.62
C ARG A 36 14.11 -6.88 -6.04
N GLY A 37 13.76 -6.67 -7.32
CA GLY A 37 12.62 -7.34 -7.96
C GLY A 37 11.29 -6.59 -7.90
N ASN A 38 11.22 -5.44 -7.23
CA ASN A 38 10.09 -4.53 -7.43
C ASN A 38 10.26 -3.80 -8.76
N VAL A 39 9.42 -4.13 -9.73
CA VAL A 39 9.48 -3.57 -11.09
C VAL A 39 8.48 -2.44 -11.30
N HIS A 40 7.47 -2.34 -10.45
CA HIS A 40 6.39 -1.36 -10.57
C HIS A 40 5.66 -1.21 -9.23
N SER A 41 5.29 0.03 -8.89
CA SER A 41 4.52 0.33 -7.68
C SER A 41 3.55 1.46 -7.97
N GLU A 42 2.33 1.31 -7.47
CA GLU A 42 1.28 2.30 -7.61
C GLU A 42 0.46 2.43 -6.34
N PHE A 43 -0.16 3.60 -6.21
CA PHE A 43 -1.08 3.90 -5.13
C PHE A 43 -2.37 4.44 -5.75
N ALA A 44 -3.42 3.60 -5.76
CA ALA A 44 -4.71 3.95 -6.33
C ALA A 44 -5.63 4.47 -5.23
N ILE A 45 -6.29 5.60 -5.49
CA ILE A 45 -7.25 6.24 -4.57
C ILE A 45 -8.60 6.36 -5.27
N PRO A 46 -9.68 5.77 -4.72
CA PRO A 46 -11.02 5.94 -5.25
C PRO A 46 -11.46 7.41 -5.27
N ALA A 47 -12.26 7.80 -6.25
CA ALA A 47 -12.72 9.19 -6.40
C ALA A 47 -13.57 9.68 -5.22
N ASN A 48 -14.26 8.76 -4.53
CA ASN A 48 -15.10 9.01 -3.36
C ASN A 48 -14.32 8.85 -2.03
N ALA A 49 -13.00 8.67 -2.06
CA ALA A 49 -12.21 8.58 -0.83
C ALA A 49 -12.24 9.90 -0.04
N PRO A 50 -12.04 9.85 1.30
CA PRO A 50 -11.94 11.04 2.12
C PRO A 50 -10.88 12.04 1.62
N ASP A 51 -11.10 13.33 1.84
CA ASP A 51 -10.23 14.42 1.33
C ASP A 51 -8.76 14.24 1.71
N TRP A 52 -8.50 13.78 2.93
CA TRP A 52 -7.13 13.54 3.41
C TRP A 52 -6.43 12.42 2.62
N ALA A 53 -7.17 11.44 2.12
CA ALA A 53 -6.61 10.37 1.30
C ALA A 53 -6.40 10.89 -0.12
N ARG A 54 -7.39 11.58 -0.70
CA ARG A 54 -7.28 12.17 -2.04
C ARG A 54 -6.13 13.16 -2.17
N SER A 55 -5.75 13.88 -1.11
CA SER A 55 -4.58 14.76 -1.13
C SER A 55 -3.25 14.02 -1.33
N LEU A 56 -3.19 12.72 -1.05
CA LEU A 56 -2.01 11.87 -1.27
C LEU A 56 -1.79 11.51 -2.74
N ALA A 57 -2.78 11.73 -3.62
CA ALA A 57 -2.72 11.35 -5.04
C ALA A 57 -1.59 12.06 -5.82
N ASN A 58 -1.08 13.18 -5.31
CA ASN A 58 0.02 13.94 -5.93
C ASN A 58 1.41 13.50 -5.46
N LEU A 59 1.50 12.55 -4.53
CA LEU A 59 2.77 12.03 -4.01
C LEU A 59 3.25 10.84 -4.83
N SER A 60 4.54 10.50 -4.71
CA SER A 60 5.01 9.21 -5.23
C SER A 60 4.30 8.05 -4.52
N PRO A 61 4.13 6.87 -5.16
CA PRO A 61 3.47 5.72 -4.54
C PRO A 61 4.06 5.33 -3.17
N VAL A 62 5.38 5.46 -3.02
CA VAL A 62 6.08 5.20 -1.76
C VAL A 62 5.64 6.18 -0.68
N GLN A 63 5.69 7.49 -0.96
CA GLN A 63 5.30 8.54 -0.02
C GLN A 63 3.82 8.49 0.32
N ALA A 64 2.95 8.26 -0.68
CA ALA A 64 1.52 8.13 -0.49
C ALA A 64 1.19 6.94 0.44
N SER A 65 1.83 5.79 0.19
CA SER A 65 1.67 4.57 1.00
C SER A 65 2.15 4.78 2.44
N GLU A 66 3.33 5.38 2.63
CA GLU A 66 3.84 5.69 3.97
C GLU A 66 2.90 6.62 4.74
N ALA A 67 2.45 7.72 4.13
CA ALA A 67 1.53 8.67 4.75
C ALA A 67 0.17 8.02 5.08
N PHE A 68 -0.37 7.22 4.15
CA PHE A 68 -1.63 6.52 4.33
C PHE A 68 -1.57 5.55 5.51
N TRP A 69 -0.57 4.66 5.54
CA TRP A 69 -0.46 3.66 6.61
C TRP A 69 -0.15 4.25 7.97
N ASN A 70 0.63 5.34 8.03
CA ASN A 70 0.79 6.09 9.28
C ASN A 70 -0.53 6.66 9.78
N LYS A 71 -1.35 7.22 8.89
CA LYS A 71 -2.66 7.76 9.25
C LYS A 71 -3.62 6.67 9.75
N VAL A 72 -3.67 5.53 9.06
CA VAL A 72 -4.51 4.37 9.44
C VAL A 72 -4.05 3.77 10.77
N GLU A 73 -2.76 3.58 10.99
CA GLU A 73 -2.26 3.04 12.27
C GLU A 73 -2.50 3.99 13.44
N ALA A 74 -2.46 5.31 13.20
CA ALA A 74 -2.74 6.34 14.20
C ALA A 74 -4.24 6.51 14.52
N SER A 75 -5.15 6.24 13.58
CA SER A 75 -6.60 6.32 13.83
C SER A 75 -7.13 5.14 14.65
N GLU A 76 -6.43 4.01 14.63
CA GLU A 76 -6.95 2.75 15.14
C GLU A 76 -6.47 2.42 16.56
N ASN A 77 -7.34 2.71 17.54
CA ASN A 77 -7.11 2.44 18.96
C ASN A 77 -7.53 1.02 19.40
N ARG A 78 -8.10 0.22 18.51
CA ARG A 78 -8.63 -1.13 18.82
C ARG A 78 -7.59 -2.23 18.55
N LYS A 79 -7.39 -3.12 19.53
CA LYS A 79 -6.43 -4.23 19.44
C LYS A 79 -6.79 -5.27 18.37
N ASP A 80 -8.05 -5.38 17.99
CA ASP A 80 -8.60 -6.35 17.02
C ASP A 80 -8.80 -5.80 15.61
N ALA A 81 -8.38 -4.56 15.33
CA ALA A 81 -8.55 -3.97 14.02
C ALA A 81 -7.75 -4.74 12.93
N GLN A 82 -8.42 -5.03 11.81
CA GLN A 82 -7.75 -5.48 10.58
C GLN A 82 -7.35 -4.24 9.78
N PHE A 83 -6.05 -3.97 9.69
CA PHE A 83 -5.54 -2.78 8.99
C PHE A 83 -5.66 -2.86 7.48
N ALA A 84 -5.53 -4.07 6.91
CA ALA A 84 -5.59 -4.27 5.48
C ALA A 84 -5.92 -5.72 5.14
N ARG A 85 -6.51 -5.89 3.95
CA ARG A 85 -6.54 -7.16 3.23
C ARG A 85 -5.40 -7.18 2.22
N GLU A 86 -4.67 -8.29 2.19
CA GLU A 86 -3.61 -8.53 1.22
C GLU A 86 -4.03 -9.62 0.23
N MET A 87 -3.56 -9.49 -1.01
CA MET A 87 -3.74 -10.49 -2.04
C MET A 87 -2.51 -10.53 -2.95
N THR A 88 -2.10 -11.74 -3.32
CA THR A 88 -1.02 -11.99 -4.28
C THR A 88 -1.62 -12.61 -5.53
N LEU A 89 -1.36 -12.01 -6.68
CA LEU A 89 -1.83 -12.49 -7.98
C LEU A 89 -0.63 -12.98 -8.80
N ALA A 90 -0.76 -14.15 -9.42
CA ALA A 90 0.17 -14.59 -10.46
C ALA A 90 -0.20 -13.91 -11.77
N LEU A 91 0.79 -13.38 -12.48
CA LEU A 91 0.59 -12.67 -13.75
C LEU A 91 1.02 -13.56 -14.94
N PRO A 92 0.34 -13.46 -16.09
CA PRO A 92 0.73 -14.18 -17.30
C PRO A 92 2.17 -13.86 -17.72
N VAL A 93 2.95 -14.91 -18.03
CA VAL A 93 4.36 -14.77 -18.44
C VAL A 93 4.48 -14.35 -19.90
N GLU A 94 3.41 -14.53 -20.67
CA GLU A 94 3.28 -14.19 -22.08
C GLU A 94 3.12 -12.68 -22.28
N PHE A 95 2.75 -11.94 -21.23
CA PHE A 95 2.51 -10.51 -21.30
C PHE A 95 3.78 -9.72 -21.00
N SER A 96 3.94 -8.60 -21.73
CA SER A 96 4.95 -7.60 -21.39
C SER A 96 4.70 -7.02 -20.00
N ARG A 97 5.71 -6.35 -19.43
CA ARG A 97 5.56 -5.66 -18.14
C ARG A 97 4.44 -4.63 -18.19
N GLU A 98 4.36 -3.86 -19.26
CA GLU A 98 3.36 -2.80 -19.45
C GLU A 98 1.95 -3.39 -19.56
N GLN A 99 1.79 -4.51 -20.26
CA GLN A 99 0.52 -5.23 -20.35
C GLN A 99 0.09 -5.79 -18.99
N ASN A 100 1.03 -6.36 -18.25
CA ASN A 100 0.78 -6.86 -16.89
C ASN A 100 0.41 -5.74 -15.91
N ILE A 101 1.03 -4.57 -16.02
CA ILE A 101 0.65 -3.38 -15.24
C ILE A 101 -0.78 -2.94 -15.59
N ALA A 102 -1.09 -2.82 -16.88
CA ALA A 102 -2.43 -2.42 -17.34
C ALA A 102 -3.51 -3.39 -16.85
N LEU A 103 -3.25 -4.70 -16.93
CA LEU A 103 -4.14 -5.75 -16.44
C LEU A 103 -4.45 -5.60 -14.95
N VAL A 104 -3.42 -5.36 -14.12
CA VAL A 104 -3.62 -5.18 -12.68
C VAL A 104 -4.39 -3.90 -12.37
N ARG A 105 -4.12 -2.80 -13.10
CA ARG A 105 -4.87 -1.54 -12.92
C ARG A 105 -6.35 -1.73 -13.22
N GLU A 106 -6.68 -2.35 -14.34
CA GLU A 106 -8.08 -2.65 -14.73
C GLU A 106 -8.76 -3.51 -13.67
N PHE A 107 -8.08 -4.58 -13.23
CA PHE A 107 -8.59 -5.44 -12.16
C PHE A 107 -8.85 -4.67 -10.85
N VAL A 108 -7.93 -3.79 -10.44
CA VAL A 108 -8.10 -2.96 -9.24
C VAL A 108 -9.27 -1.99 -9.39
N GLU A 109 -9.38 -1.35 -10.55
CA GLU A 109 -10.46 -0.41 -10.84
C GLU A 109 -11.84 -1.10 -10.78
N GLU A 110 -11.98 -2.25 -11.43
CA GLU A 110 -13.23 -2.98 -11.51
C GLU A 110 -13.69 -3.58 -10.17
N ASN A 111 -12.75 -4.06 -9.37
CA ASN A 111 -13.07 -4.83 -8.16
C ASN A 111 -13.02 -4.02 -6.88
N PHE A 112 -12.25 -2.93 -6.83
CA PHE A 112 -12.00 -2.18 -5.59
C PHE A 112 -12.31 -0.69 -5.71
N SER A 113 -11.99 -0.03 -6.82
CA SER A 113 -12.16 1.44 -6.91
C SER A 113 -13.54 1.89 -7.40
N LYS A 114 -14.23 1.09 -8.23
CA LYS A 114 -15.58 1.45 -8.75
C LYS A 114 -16.70 1.40 -7.70
N LYS A 115 -16.52 0.65 -6.60
CA LYS A 115 -17.56 0.45 -5.58
C LYS A 115 -17.37 1.26 -4.29
N GLY A 116 -16.23 1.96 -4.14
CA GLY A 116 -15.89 2.71 -2.93
C GLY A 116 -15.22 1.84 -1.88
#